data_AF-A0A517Z970-F1
#
_entry.id   AF-A0A517Z970-F1
#
_cell.length_a   1.000
_cell.length_b   1.000
_cell.length_c   1.000
_cell.angle_alpha   90.00
_cell.angle_beta   90.00
_cell.angle_gamma   90.00
#
_symmetry.space_group_name_H-M   'P 1'
#
loop_
_entity.id
_entity.type
_entity.pdbx_description
1 polymer ?
#
loop_
_entity_poly.entity_id
_entity_poly.type
_entity_poly.pdbx_seq_one_letter_code
_entity_poly.pdbx_strand_id
1 'polypeptide(L)'
;MGRPADPDAVRVKDVANELLNHRQTLVDAGELSPRTWDDYKAAADLVVSEFGATAPADRLQPHDFARLRKAIDKHNWSGVRTRKFLQSIRTVFKHAYESGLLRQPVRFGPAFKGPSARSLRLERQARGPKMLEADEIRSLLDAAEQPLKAMILLGVNCGFDNADVGRLPQSALPPERRANTPRVLLALQVCPAGSGIAERDVPIRASRLRQAARRQAASPAGTVGESLSDFLLPGSPRVAFSQQPA
;
A
#
# COMPACT_ATOMS: atom_id res chain seq x y z
N MET A 1 8.42 39.41 12.37
CA MET A 1 8.56 40.13 11.09
C MET A 1 7.58 39.52 10.08
N GLY A 2 6.33 39.98 10.07
CA GLY A 2 5.35 39.59 9.04
C GLY A 2 5.60 40.40 7.77
N ARG A 3 5.96 39.73 6.67
CA ARG A 3 6.32 40.35 5.39
C ARG A 3 5.04 40.56 4.55
N PRO A 4 4.84 41.72 3.90
CA PRO A 4 3.59 42.03 3.18
C PRO A 4 3.36 41.07 2.01
N ALA A 5 2.09 40.70 1.81
CA ALA A 5 1.64 39.81 0.76
C ALA A 5 1.44 40.60 -0.55
N ASP A 6 2.07 40.15 -1.64
CA ASP A 6 1.72 40.60 -2.99
C ASP A 6 0.29 40.11 -3.31
N PRO A 7 -0.61 40.97 -3.81
CA PRO A 7 -1.97 40.57 -4.16
C PRO A 7 -2.02 39.54 -5.29
N ASP A 8 -1.04 39.55 -6.20
CA ASP A 8 -0.97 38.67 -7.38
C ASP A 8 -0.11 37.41 -7.17
N ALA A 9 0.48 37.23 -5.97
CA ALA A 9 1.31 36.08 -5.69
C ALA A 9 0.45 34.84 -5.41
N VAL A 10 0.68 33.77 -6.17
CA VAL A 10 0.03 32.46 -5.97
C VAL A 10 0.32 31.96 -4.57
N ARG A 11 -0.73 31.72 -3.78
CA ARG A 11 -0.58 31.33 -2.37
C ARG A 11 -0.57 29.82 -2.23
N VAL A 12 0.03 29.35 -1.13
CA VAL A 12 0.02 27.93 -0.77
C VAL A 12 -1.40 27.37 -0.64
N LYS A 13 -2.34 28.17 -0.12
CA LYS A 13 -3.76 27.78 -0.05
C LYS A 13 -4.35 27.52 -1.45
N ASP A 14 -4.05 28.38 -2.42
CA ASP A 14 -4.61 28.27 -3.76
C ASP A 14 -4.08 27.02 -4.47
N VAL A 15 -2.78 26.75 -4.34
CA VAL A 15 -2.13 25.52 -4.80
C VAL A 15 -2.76 24.26 -4.19
N ALA A 16 -3.03 24.28 -2.88
CA ALA A 16 -3.66 23.17 -2.18
C ALA A 16 -5.10 22.95 -2.63
N ASN A 17 -5.89 24.03 -2.71
CA ASN A 17 -7.29 23.99 -3.11
C ASN A 17 -7.47 23.51 -4.55
N GLU A 18 -6.59 23.95 -5.47
CA GLU A 18 -6.68 23.54 -6.88
C GLU A 18 -6.55 22.01 -7.03
N LEU A 19 -5.57 21.40 -6.34
CA LEU A 19 -5.47 19.94 -6.32
C LEU A 19 -6.74 19.31 -5.74
N LEU A 20 -7.23 19.80 -4.60
CA LEU A 20 -8.38 19.17 -3.92
C LEU A 20 -9.66 19.26 -4.75
N ASN A 21 -9.88 20.37 -5.43
CA ASN A 21 -11.00 20.56 -6.36
C ASN A 21 -10.88 19.58 -7.53
N HIS A 22 -9.71 19.52 -8.19
CA HIS A 22 -9.49 18.58 -9.29
C HIS A 22 -9.68 17.12 -8.85
N ARG A 23 -9.15 16.73 -7.68
CA ARG A 23 -9.30 15.38 -7.14
C ARG A 23 -10.75 15.09 -6.72
N GLN A 24 -11.50 16.09 -6.26
CA GLN A 24 -12.92 15.94 -5.94
C GLN A 24 -13.72 15.60 -7.20
N THR A 25 -13.48 16.29 -8.32
CA THR A 25 -14.12 15.96 -9.60
C THR A 25 -13.88 14.51 -10.02
N LEU A 26 -12.67 13.98 -9.80
CA LEU A 26 -12.36 12.57 -10.08
C LEU A 26 -13.07 11.59 -9.12
N VAL A 27 -13.31 12.00 -7.87
CA VAL A 27 -14.11 11.22 -6.92
C VAL A 27 -15.57 11.20 -7.35
N ASP A 28 -16.11 12.35 -7.72
CA ASP A 28 -17.50 12.50 -8.18
C ASP A 28 -17.75 11.71 -9.48
N ALA A 29 -16.74 11.64 -10.36
CA ALA A 29 -16.75 10.79 -11.55
C ALA A 29 -16.53 9.29 -11.26
N GLY A 30 -16.20 8.90 -10.02
CA GLY A 30 -15.92 7.52 -9.63
C GLY A 30 -14.56 6.97 -10.07
N GLU A 31 -13.68 7.80 -10.62
CA GLU A 31 -12.32 7.42 -11.04
C GLU A 31 -11.34 7.37 -9.87
N LEU A 32 -11.63 8.09 -8.78
CA LEU A 32 -10.81 8.15 -7.58
C LEU A 32 -11.61 7.72 -6.35
N SER A 33 -10.98 6.95 -5.47
CA SER A 33 -11.59 6.58 -4.20
C SER A 33 -11.63 7.79 -3.24
N PRO A 34 -12.74 8.01 -2.49
CA PRO A 34 -12.82 9.05 -1.45
C PRO A 34 -11.68 8.97 -0.44
N ARG A 35 -11.26 7.74 -0.08
CA ARG A 35 -10.12 7.52 0.83
C ARG A 35 -8.80 8.09 0.32
N THR A 36 -8.61 8.08 -1.00
CA THR A 36 -7.40 8.63 -1.62
C THR A 36 -7.45 10.16 -1.63
N TRP A 37 -8.65 10.74 -1.78
CA TRP A 37 -8.87 12.17 -1.62
C TRP A 37 -8.57 12.62 -0.18
N ASP A 38 -9.00 11.87 0.83
CA ASP A 38 -8.69 12.16 2.24
C ASP A 38 -7.17 12.18 2.50
N ASP A 39 -6.42 11.27 1.88
CA ASP A 39 -4.95 11.26 1.98
C ASP A 39 -4.33 12.54 1.39
N TYR A 40 -4.88 13.05 0.28
CA TYR A 40 -4.44 14.32 -0.31
C TYR A 40 -4.85 15.52 0.53
N LYS A 41 -6.07 15.52 1.09
CA LYS A 41 -6.54 16.55 2.00
C LYS A 41 -5.67 16.65 3.24
N ALA A 42 -5.35 15.53 3.89
CA ALA A 42 -4.46 15.52 5.05
C ALA A 42 -3.05 16.05 4.72
N ALA A 43 -2.55 15.79 3.51
CA ALA A 43 -1.27 16.34 3.04
C ALA A 43 -1.36 17.85 2.79
N ALA A 44 -2.43 18.32 2.15
CA ALA A 44 -2.69 19.73 1.89
C ALA A 44 -2.86 20.53 3.19
N ASP A 45 -3.62 20.00 4.14
CA ASP A 45 -3.85 20.60 5.45
C ASP A 45 -2.52 20.80 6.21
N LEU A 46 -1.63 19.80 6.20
CA LEU A 46 -0.30 19.93 6.83
C LEU A 46 0.59 20.96 6.13
N VAL A 47 0.54 21.01 4.79
CA VAL A 47 1.31 22.00 4.02
C VAL A 47 0.84 23.41 4.35
N VAL A 48 -0.48 23.64 4.40
CA VAL A 48 -1.06 24.94 4.76
C VAL A 48 -0.75 25.31 6.21
N SER A 49 -0.75 24.35 7.15
CA SER A 49 -0.43 24.63 8.55
C SER A 49 1.05 25.00 8.76
N GLU A 50 1.98 24.34 8.06
CA GLU A 50 3.43 24.55 8.24
C GLU A 50 4.01 25.73 7.46
N PHE A 51 3.42 26.07 6.31
CA PHE A 51 3.86 27.22 5.50
C PHE A 51 3.01 28.46 5.71
N GLY A 52 1.76 28.29 6.14
CA GLY A 52 0.77 29.36 6.26
C GLY A 52 -0.03 29.54 4.97
N ALA A 53 -1.32 29.80 5.13
CA ALA A 53 -2.27 29.92 4.01
C ALA A 53 -1.94 31.07 3.03
N THR A 54 -1.36 32.17 3.52
CA THR A 54 -1.05 33.36 2.73
C THR A 54 0.40 33.40 2.23
N ALA A 55 1.19 32.36 2.50
CA ALA A 55 2.57 32.32 2.04
C ALA A 55 2.62 32.20 0.51
N PRO A 56 3.51 32.93 -0.18
CA PRO A 56 3.68 32.84 -1.62
C PRO A 56 4.36 31.51 -1.99
N ALA A 57 3.69 30.69 -2.80
CA ALA A 57 4.14 29.36 -3.19
C ALA A 57 5.41 29.41 -4.08
N ASP A 58 5.54 30.45 -4.92
CA ASP A 58 6.71 30.64 -5.79
C ASP A 58 8.03 30.88 -5.04
N ARG A 59 7.95 31.31 -3.78
CA ARG A 59 9.13 31.63 -2.97
C ARG A 59 9.54 30.49 -2.03
N LEU A 60 8.85 29.36 -2.06
CA LEU A 60 9.17 28.21 -1.21
C LEU A 60 10.59 27.71 -1.47
N GLN A 61 11.36 27.57 -0.39
CA GLN A 61 12.75 27.17 -0.45
C GLN A 61 12.97 25.77 0.13
N PRO A 62 14.10 25.10 -0.21
CA PRO A 62 14.48 23.81 0.38
C PRO A 62 14.46 23.74 1.91
N HIS A 63 14.75 24.86 2.60
CA HIS A 63 14.77 24.90 4.07
C HIS A 63 13.37 24.83 4.69
N ASP A 64 12.34 25.35 4.00
CA ASP A 64 10.94 25.22 4.43
C ASP A 64 10.50 23.75 4.40
N PHE A 65 10.90 23.02 3.36
CA PHE A 65 10.64 21.58 3.27
C PHE A 65 11.40 20.77 4.32
N ALA A 66 12.57 21.23 4.77
CA ALA A 66 13.25 20.63 5.91
C ALA A 66 12.45 20.81 7.22
N ARG A 67 11.79 21.97 7.42
CA ARG A 67 10.87 22.20 8.54
C ARG A 67 9.64 21.30 8.44
N LEU A 68 9.00 21.24 7.28
CA LEU A 68 7.86 20.35 7.02
C LEU A 68 8.24 18.88 7.26
N ARG A 69 9.45 18.46 6.89
CA ARG A 69 9.90 17.09 7.16
C ARG A 69 9.98 16.80 8.65
N LYS A 70 10.54 17.71 9.45
CA LYS A 70 10.59 17.56 10.91
C LYS A 70 9.19 17.46 11.51
N ALA A 71 8.21 18.21 10.99
CA ALA A 71 6.82 18.11 11.41
C ALA A 71 6.24 16.72 11.15
N ILE A 72 6.50 16.14 9.96
CA ILE A 72 6.08 14.78 9.62
C ILE A 72 6.70 13.74 10.56
N ASP A 73 8.00 13.86 10.85
CA ASP A 73 8.73 12.91 11.69
C ASP A 73 8.20 12.90 13.15
N LYS A 74 7.64 14.02 13.65
CA LYS A 74 6.99 14.08 14.98
C LYS A 74 5.80 13.13 15.14
N HIS A 75 5.13 12.76 14.05
CA HIS A 75 3.99 11.84 14.12
C HIS A 75 4.39 10.37 14.33
N ASN A 76 5.68 10.05 14.28
CA ASN A 76 6.22 8.69 14.49
C ASN A 76 5.52 7.62 13.63
N TRP A 77 5.26 7.94 12.36
CA TRP A 77 4.63 7.01 11.42
C TRP A 77 5.59 5.93 10.90
N SER A 78 5.02 4.82 10.43
CA SER A 78 5.79 3.81 9.70
C SER A 78 6.48 4.40 8.48
N GLY A 79 7.65 3.85 8.12
CA GLY A 79 8.39 4.36 6.97
C GLY A 79 7.59 4.30 5.66
N VAL A 80 6.70 3.32 5.53
CA VAL A 80 5.80 3.19 4.38
C VAL A 80 4.78 4.33 4.33
N ARG A 81 4.15 4.65 5.46
CA ARG A 81 3.18 5.76 5.56
C ARG A 81 3.87 7.09 5.30
N THR A 82 5.03 7.33 5.93
CA THR A 82 5.84 8.53 5.70
C THR A 82 6.21 8.68 4.23
N ARG A 83 6.65 7.61 3.56
CA ARG A 83 6.96 7.64 2.13
C ARG A 83 5.74 8.02 1.28
N LYS A 84 4.57 7.40 1.54
CA LYS A 84 3.32 7.71 0.82
C LYS A 84 2.93 9.17 1.03
N PHE A 85 2.97 9.65 2.26
CA PHE A 85 2.58 11.01 2.62
C PHE A 85 3.51 12.06 1.99
N LEU A 86 4.83 11.84 2.02
CA LEU A 86 5.81 12.69 1.32
C LEU A 86 5.60 12.71 -0.19
N GLN A 87 5.06 11.63 -0.77
CA GLN A 87 4.71 11.58 -2.18
C GLN A 87 3.42 12.38 -2.46
N SER A 88 2.41 12.29 -1.59
CA SER A 88 1.19 13.10 -1.70
C SER A 88 1.51 14.60 -1.70
N ILE A 89 2.41 15.05 -0.81
CA ILE A 89 2.86 16.45 -0.78
C ILE A 89 3.54 16.84 -2.11
N ARG A 90 4.41 15.98 -2.66
CA ARG A 90 5.01 16.24 -3.98
C ARG A 90 3.96 16.36 -5.07
N THR A 91 2.92 15.54 -5.03
CA THR A 91 1.83 15.59 -6.01
C THR A 91 1.07 16.91 -5.97
N VAL A 92 0.90 17.54 -4.80
CA VAL A 92 0.29 18.89 -4.68
C VAL A 92 1.05 19.90 -5.54
N PHE A 93 2.35 20.06 -5.30
CA PHE A 93 3.15 21.03 -6.04
C PHE A 93 3.40 20.63 -7.50
N LYS A 94 3.46 19.33 -7.79
CA LYS A 94 3.54 18.84 -9.16
C LYS A 94 2.31 19.24 -9.97
N HIS A 95 1.11 19.03 -9.42
CA HIS A 95 -0.14 19.39 -10.08
C HIS A 95 -0.24 20.90 -10.32
N ALA A 96 0.17 21.72 -9.35
CA ALA A 96 0.19 23.17 -9.51
C ALA A 96 1.15 23.65 -10.62
N TYR A 97 2.26 22.95 -10.84
CA TYR A 97 3.14 23.23 -11.97
C TYR A 97 2.49 22.79 -13.31
N GLU A 98 1.91 21.60 -13.36
CA GLU A 98 1.28 21.06 -14.58
C GLU A 98 0.02 21.84 -15.00
N SER A 99 -0.71 22.42 -14.05
CA SER A 99 -1.88 23.31 -14.29
C SER A 99 -1.49 24.75 -14.62
N GLY A 100 -0.19 25.08 -14.60
CA GLY A 100 0.29 26.44 -14.90
C GLY A 100 0.12 27.45 -13.76
N LEU A 101 -0.31 27.03 -12.57
CA LEU A 101 -0.37 27.91 -11.38
C LEU A 101 1.04 28.33 -10.95
N LEU A 102 2.00 27.40 -10.97
CA LEU A 102 3.40 27.70 -10.66
C LEU A 102 4.20 27.86 -11.95
N ARG A 103 4.98 28.94 -12.03
CA ARG A 103 5.85 29.19 -13.19
C ARG A 103 7.01 28.19 -13.28
N GLN A 104 7.48 27.69 -12.15
CA GLN A 104 8.61 26.78 -12.06
C GLN A 104 8.33 25.66 -11.05
N PRO A 105 8.90 24.46 -11.25
CA PRO A 105 8.75 23.38 -10.29
C PRO A 105 9.47 23.70 -8.98
N VAL A 106 8.82 23.39 -7.86
CA VAL A 106 9.34 23.68 -6.52
C VAL A 106 10.55 22.80 -6.19
N ARG A 107 11.56 23.40 -5.54
CA ARG A 107 12.78 22.72 -5.11
C ARG A 107 12.65 22.20 -3.67
N PHE A 108 12.40 20.91 -3.52
CA PHE A 108 12.24 20.26 -2.19
C PHE A 108 13.55 20.12 -1.38
N GLY A 109 14.70 20.10 -2.05
CA GLY A 109 16.00 19.89 -1.41
C GLY A 109 16.29 18.46 -0.92
N PRO A 110 17.50 18.22 -0.39
CA PRO A 110 17.95 16.88 0.02
C PRO A 110 17.31 16.39 1.33
N ALA A 111 16.93 17.30 2.22
CA ALA A 111 16.32 16.97 3.52
C ALA A 111 14.93 16.33 3.39
N PHE A 112 14.21 16.61 2.29
CA PHE A 112 12.86 16.11 2.06
C PHE A 112 12.84 14.72 1.40
N LYS A 113 13.89 13.89 1.56
CA LYS A 113 13.99 12.56 0.93
C LYS A 113 13.22 11.49 1.70
N GLY A 114 12.46 10.65 1.00
CA GLY A 114 11.74 9.54 1.63
C GLY A 114 12.67 8.50 2.30
N PRO A 115 12.13 7.67 3.22
CA PRO A 115 12.88 6.57 3.82
C PRO A 115 13.53 5.65 2.77
N SER A 116 14.72 5.14 3.07
CA SER A 116 15.47 4.29 2.14
C SER A 116 14.81 2.92 1.99
N ALA A 117 15.01 2.26 0.84
CA ALA A 117 14.52 0.89 0.64
C ALA A 117 15.14 -0.11 1.63
N ARG A 118 16.35 0.16 2.14
CA ARG A 118 16.99 -0.65 3.19
C ARG A 118 16.25 -0.50 4.52
N SER A 119 15.95 0.73 4.95
CA SER A 119 15.25 0.96 6.22
C SER A 119 13.83 0.36 6.20
N LEU A 120 13.12 0.46 5.08
CA LEU A 120 11.81 -0.16 4.92
C LEU A 120 11.86 -1.70 4.99
N ARG A 121 12.93 -2.32 4.48
CA ARG A 121 13.13 -3.78 4.58
C ARG A 121 13.41 -4.20 6.02
N LEU A 122 14.25 -3.47 6.73
CA LEU A 122 14.56 -3.74 8.13
C LEU A 122 13.31 -3.58 9.02
N GLU A 123 12.53 -2.53 8.81
CA GLU A 123 11.26 -2.32 9.53
C GLU A 123 10.27 -3.47 9.27
N ARG A 124 10.21 -3.99 8.04
CA ARG A 124 9.37 -5.15 7.71
C ARG A 124 9.85 -6.42 8.40
N GLN A 125 11.16 -6.66 8.46
CA GLN A 125 11.74 -7.80 9.16
C GLN A 125 11.48 -7.74 10.67
N ALA A 126 11.63 -6.56 11.27
CA ALA A 126 11.40 -6.35 12.71
C ALA A 126 9.92 -6.57 13.12
N ARG A 127 8.96 -6.37 12.22
CA ARG A 127 7.52 -6.60 12.49
C ARG A 127 7.14 -8.08 12.57
N GLY A 128 8.03 -9.00 12.17
CA GLY A 128 7.77 -10.44 12.20
C GLY A 128 6.83 -10.94 11.10
N PRO A 129 6.60 -12.27 11.07
CA PRO A 129 5.67 -12.89 10.13
C PRO A 129 4.24 -12.44 10.42
N LYS A 130 3.47 -12.15 9.37
CA LYS A 130 2.02 -11.91 9.47
C LYS A 130 1.27 -13.22 9.24
N MET A 131 1.59 -14.23 10.04
CA MET A 131 0.97 -15.55 9.99
C MET A 131 0.30 -15.80 11.34
N LEU A 132 -0.93 -16.31 11.30
CA LEU A 132 -1.61 -16.85 12.47
C LEU A 132 -1.55 -18.37 12.37
N GLU A 133 -1.07 -19.02 13.42
CA GLU A 133 -1.00 -20.48 13.51
C GLU A 133 -2.38 -21.08 13.85
N ALA A 134 -2.54 -22.39 13.64
CA ALA A 134 -3.84 -23.05 13.76
C ALA A 134 -4.42 -23.01 15.19
N ASP A 135 -3.56 -23.06 16.20
CA ASP A 135 -3.90 -22.92 17.62
C ASP A 135 -4.33 -21.50 17.98
N GLU A 136 -3.68 -20.48 17.40
CA GLU A 136 -4.06 -19.08 17.55
C GLU A 136 -5.45 -18.81 16.94
N ILE A 137 -5.73 -19.36 15.76
CA ILE A 137 -7.05 -19.25 15.10
C ILE A 137 -8.14 -19.92 15.95
N ARG A 138 -7.87 -21.11 16.52
CA ARG A 138 -8.82 -21.78 17.42
C ARG A 138 -9.09 -20.95 18.67
N SER A 139 -8.05 -20.37 19.27
CA SER A 139 -8.17 -19.47 20.42
C SER A 139 -9.01 -18.23 20.10
N LEU A 140 -8.84 -17.64 18.91
CA LEU A 140 -9.67 -16.54 18.43
C LEU A 140 -11.13 -16.95 18.24
N LEU A 141 -11.40 -18.16 17.74
CA LEU A 141 -12.76 -18.67 17.59
C LEU A 141 -13.42 -18.92 18.94
N ASP A 142 -12.70 -19.41 19.93
CA ASP A 142 -13.25 -19.65 21.27
C ASP A 142 -13.67 -18.34 21.94
N ALA A 143 -12.87 -17.27 21.77
CA ALA A 143 -13.16 -15.95 22.32
C ALA A 143 -14.16 -15.11 21.49
N ALA A 144 -14.35 -15.40 20.20
CA ALA A 144 -15.19 -14.58 19.33
C ALA A 144 -16.69 -14.90 19.44
N GLU A 145 -17.50 -13.85 19.57
CA GLU A 145 -18.96 -13.90 19.43
C GLU A 145 -19.41 -13.62 17.99
N GLN A 146 -20.72 -13.76 17.73
CA GLN A 146 -21.29 -13.36 16.45
C GLN A 146 -21.30 -11.82 16.34
N PRO A 147 -21.02 -11.24 15.16
CA PRO A 147 -20.79 -11.90 13.87
C PRO A 147 -19.32 -12.28 13.61
N LEU A 148 -18.38 -11.91 14.48
CA LEU A 148 -16.94 -12.03 14.26
C LEU A 148 -16.51 -13.48 14.06
N LYS A 149 -17.10 -14.43 14.80
CA LYS A 149 -16.88 -15.86 14.61
C LYS A 149 -17.14 -16.30 13.16
N ALA A 150 -18.25 -15.86 12.55
CA ALA A 150 -18.55 -16.15 11.16
C ALA A 150 -17.54 -15.49 10.20
N MET A 151 -17.10 -14.27 10.49
CA MET A 151 -16.11 -13.56 9.67
C MET A 151 -14.75 -14.27 9.66
N ILE A 152 -14.25 -14.72 10.82
CA ILE A 152 -13.00 -15.49 10.93
C ILE A 152 -13.12 -16.78 10.11
N LEU A 153 -14.24 -17.48 10.26
CA LEU A 153 -14.53 -18.72 9.57
C LEU A 153 -14.60 -18.56 8.04
N LEU A 154 -15.20 -17.48 7.54
CA LEU A 154 -15.21 -17.14 6.11
C LEU A 154 -13.80 -16.78 5.60
N GLY A 155 -13.01 -16.06 6.40
CA GLY A 155 -11.62 -15.75 6.08
C GLY A 155 -10.76 -17.00 5.92
N VAL A 156 -10.88 -17.97 6.85
CA VAL A 156 -10.08 -19.20 6.83
C VAL A 156 -10.50 -20.15 5.70
N ASN A 157 -11.80 -20.34 5.45
CA ASN A 157 -12.27 -21.34 4.47
C ASN A 157 -12.36 -20.80 3.05
N CYS A 158 -12.69 -19.52 2.88
CA CYS A 158 -12.94 -18.92 1.57
C CYS A 158 -11.87 -17.88 1.18
N GLY A 159 -10.98 -17.51 2.09
CA GLY A 159 -9.99 -16.45 1.85
C GLY A 159 -10.62 -15.05 1.74
N PHE A 160 -11.82 -14.86 2.30
CA PHE A 160 -12.52 -13.57 2.22
C PHE A 160 -11.87 -12.52 3.11
N ASP A 161 -11.66 -11.33 2.57
CA ASP A 161 -11.26 -10.17 3.35
C ASP A 161 -12.49 -9.43 3.94
N ASN A 162 -12.25 -8.41 4.77
CA ASN A 162 -13.32 -7.62 5.38
C ASN A 162 -14.22 -6.94 4.34
N ALA A 163 -13.68 -6.56 3.18
CA ALA A 163 -14.44 -5.92 2.12
C ALA A 163 -15.29 -6.93 1.34
N ASP A 164 -14.82 -8.16 1.19
CA ASP A 164 -15.56 -9.27 0.59
C ASP A 164 -16.73 -9.67 1.48
N VAL A 165 -16.51 -9.83 2.79
CA VAL A 165 -17.59 -10.09 3.76
C VAL A 165 -18.62 -8.96 3.76
N GLY A 166 -18.17 -7.70 3.73
CA GLY A 166 -19.08 -6.54 3.71
C GLY A 166 -19.89 -6.38 2.42
N ARG A 167 -19.48 -7.03 1.33
CA ARG A 167 -20.16 -7.00 0.02
C ARG A 167 -20.89 -8.28 -0.30
N LEU A 168 -20.91 -9.26 0.60
CA LEU A 168 -21.53 -10.56 0.37
C LEU A 168 -23.06 -10.41 0.32
N PRO A 169 -23.72 -10.65 -0.83
CA PRO A 169 -25.16 -10.53 -0.93
C PRO A 169 -25.83 -11.71 -0.23
N GLN A 170 -27.00 -11.49 0.36
CA GLN A 170 -27.76 -12.57 1.03
C GLN A 170 -28.12 -13.70 0.04
N SER A 171 -28.27 -13.42 -1.25
CA SER A 171 -28.52 -14.42 -2.29
C SER A 171 -27.37 -15.40 -2.49
N ALA A 172 -26.14 -15.02 -2.14
CA ALA A 172 -24.98 -15.94 -2.16
C ALA A 172 -25.00 -16.94 -1.00
N LEU A 173 -25.91 -16.76 -0.02
CA LEU A 173 -26.08 -17.66 1.11
C LEU A 173 -27.31 -18.56 0.89
N PRO A 174 -27.16 -19.89 0.97
CA PRO A 174 -28.26 -20.82 0.75
C PRO A 174 -29.40 -20.59 1.76
N PRO A 175 -30.68 -20.66 1.34
CA PRO A 175 -31.83 -20.30 2.15
C PRO A 175 -32.01 -21.19 3.40
N GLU A 176 -31.60 -22.46 3.33
CA GLU A 176 -31.77 -23.45 4.41
C GLU A 176 -30.77 -23.29 5.58
N ARG A 177 -29.82 -22.35 5.48
CA ARG A 177 -28.76 -22.12 6.49
C ARG A 177 -28.80 -20.72 7.10
N ARG A 178 -29.97 -20.06 7.06
CA ARG A 178 -30.18 -18.73 7.65
C ARG A 178 -30.68 -18.79 9.09
N ALA A 179 -31.16 -19.95 9.53
CA ALA A 179 -31.61 -20.18 10.90
C ALA A 179 -30.60 -21.04 11.67
N ASN A 180 -29.89 -20.39 12.59
CA ASN A 180 -29.37 -20.97 13.83
C ASN A 180 -28.59 -22.30 13.71
N THR A 181 -27.27 -22.26 13.48
CA THR A 181 -26.34 -23.34 13.93
C THR A 181 -24.87 -22.94 13.76
N PRO A 182 -23.96 -23.34 14.66
CA PRO A 182 -22.50 -23.11 14.54
C PRO A 182 -21.80 -23.97 13.46
N ARG A 183 -22.56 -24.69 12.61
CA ARG A 183 -22.06 -25.64 11.60
C ARG A 183 -22.34 -25.22 10.15
N VAL A 184 -22.46 -23.92 9.88
CA VAL A 184 -22.61 -23.41 8.49
C VAL A 184 -21.34 -23.67 7.64
N LEU A 185 -20.23 -24.03 8.27
CA LEU A 185 -18.91 -24.08 7.67
C LEU A 185 -18.65 -25.18 6.63
N LEU A 186 -19.39 -26.28 6.63
CA LEU A 186 -19.08 -27.41 5.73
C LEU A 186 -19.67 -27.28 4.31
N ALA A 187 -20.41 -26.21 4.00
CA ALA A 187 -21.06 -26.08 2.69
C ALA A 187 -21.06 -24.67 2.11
N LEU A 188 -20.08 -23.84 2.45
CA LEU A 188 -19.55 -22.95 1.42
C LEU A 188 -18.59 -23.81 0.61
N GLN A 189 -19.17 -24.36 -0.45
CA GLN A 189 -18.55 -25.25 -1.42
C GLN A 189 -17.05 -24.93 -1.53
N VAL A 190 -16.22 -25.88 -1.10
CA VAL A 190 -14.92 -26.15 -1.71
C VAL A 190 -15.03 -25.71 -3.15
N CYS A 191 -14.27 -24.69 -3.58
CA CYS A 191 -14.10 -24.39 -5.00
C CYS A 191 -13.84 -25.74 -5.67
N PRO A 192 -14.82 -26.35 -6.38
CA PRO A 192 -14.62 -27.68 -6.89
C PRO A 192 -13.65 -27.49 -8.04
N ALA A 193 -12.44 -28.01 -7.89
CA ALA A 193 -11.66 -28.35 -9.05
C ALA A 193 -12.49 -29.38 -9.82
N GLY A 194 -13.25 -28.92 -10.81
CA GLY A 194 -14.04 -29.76 -11.72
C GLY A 194 -15.43 -30.13 -11.21
N SER A 195 -16.41 -29.26 -11.41
CA SER A 195 -17.74 -29.64 -11.93
C SER A 195 -18.58 -28.38 -12.13
N GLY A 196 -19.20 -28.30 -13.31
CA GLY A 196 -19.83 -27.10 -13.85
C GLY A 196 -20.83 -26.44 -12.91
N ILE A 197 -20.48 -25.24 -12.47
CA ILE A 197 -21.44 -24.21 -12.06
C ILE A 197 -21.54 -23.26 -13.24
N ALA A 198 -22.77 -23.11 -13.74
CA ALA A 198 -23.10 -22.24 -14.84
C ALA A 198 -22.52 -20.84 -14.62
N GLU A 199 -21.82 -20.40 -15.66
CA GLU A 199 -21.29 -19.07 -15.88
C GLU A 199 -22.42 -18.04 -15.76
N ARG A 200 -22.69 -17.54 -14.56
CA ARG A 200 -23.48 -16.32 -14.35
C ARG A 200 -22.71 -15.39 -13.43
N ASP A 201 -21.87 -14.61 -14.08
CA ASP A 201 -21.46 -13.25 -13.74
C ASP A 201 -21.32 -12.89 -12.26
N VAL A 202 -20.18 -13.27 -11.68
CA VAL A 202 -19.59 -12.52 -10.57
C VAL A 202 -18.23 -12.00 -11.04
N PRO A 203 -18.09 -10.71 -11.39
CA PRO A 203 -16.85 -10.16 -11.91
C PRO A 203 -15.94 -9.80 -10.74
N ILE A 204 -15.45 -10.79 -9.98
CA ILE A 204 -14.44 -10.57 -8.94
C ILE A 204 -13.17 -11.31 -9.32
N ARG A 205 -12.35 -10.63 -10.14
CA ARG A 205 -10.89 -10.80 -10.33
C ARG A 205 -10.30 -12.21 -10.09
N ALA A 206 -10.90 -13.25 -10.67
CA ALA A 206 -10.39 -14.62 -10.67
C ALA A 206 -9.07 -14.80 -11.46
N SER A 207 -8.52 -13.73 -12.05
CA SER A 207 -7.31 -13.75 -12.87
C SER A 207 -6.01 -13.75 -12.06
N ARG A 208 -5.99 -13.19 -10.83
CA ARG A 208 -4.76 -13.12 -10.02
C ARG A 208 -4.40 -14.43 -9.32
N LEU A 209 -5.42 -15.19 -8.88
CA LEU A 209 -5.23 -16.51 -8.26
C LEU A 209 -4.75 -17.56 -9.27
N ARG A 210 -5.25 -17.52 -10.52
CA ARG A 210 -4.82 -18.44 -11.58
C ARG A 210 -3.36 -18.21 -12.02
N GLN A 211 -2.89 -16.96 -12.03
CA GLN A 211 -1.48 -16.65 -12.35
C GLN A 211 -0.51 -17.05 -11.23
N ALA A 212 -0.92 -16.94 -9.95
CA ALA A 212 -0.10 -17.37 -8.83
C ALA A 212 0.05 -18.91 -8.78
N ALA A 213 -1.05 -19.64 -9.00
CA ALA A 213 -1.04 -21.11 -9.02
C ALA A 213 -0.23 -21.69 -10.21
N ARG A 214 -0.32 -21.08 -11.41
CA ARG A 214 0.47 -21.52 -12.57
C ARG A 214 1.97 -21.31 -12.42
N ARG A 215 2.41 -20.30 -11.65
CA ARG A 215 3.84 -20.06 -11.39
C ARG A 215 4.44 -21.07 -10.41
N GLN A 216 3.64 -21.62 -9.49
CA GLN A 216 4.09 -22.64 -8.55
C GLN A 216 4.08 -24.05 -9.16
N ALA A 217 3.18 -24.33 -10.12
CA ALA A 217 3.11 -25.63 -10.79
C ALA A 217 4.14 -25.85 -11.92
N ALA A 218 4.86 -24.80 -12.35
CA ALA A 218 5.81 -24.86 -13.47
C ALA A 218 7.29 -25.06 -13.03
N SER A 219 7.55 -25.43 -11.77
CA SER A 219 8.89 -25.77 -11.31
C SER A 219 9.03 -27.29 -11.25
N PRO A 220 9.73 -27.95 -12.19
CA PRO A 220 9.94 -29.38 -12.13
C PRO A 220 11.00 -29.71 -11.07
N ALA A 221 10.64 -30.64 -10.17
CA ALA A 221 11.58 -31.33 -9.30
C ALA A 221 12.12 -32.59 -9.99
N GLY A 222 13.43 -32.83 -9.85
CA GLY A 222 14.19 -33.99 -10.35
C GLY A 222 15.38 -33.52 -11.20
N THR A 223 16.63 -33.94 -11.02
CA THR A 223 17.19 -35.14 -10.38
C THR A 223 18.68 -34.88 -10.09
N VAL A 224 19.23 -35.64 -9.15
CA VAL A 224 20.63 -35.66 -8.70
C VAL A 224 21.61 -36.05 -9.82
N GLY A 225 22.77 -35.37 -9.86
CA GLY A 225 24.03 -35.90 -10.38
C GLY A 225 24.66 -35.08 -11.50
N GLU A 226 25.64 -34.23 -11.17
CA GLU A 226 26.87 -34.02 -11.96
C GLU A 226 27.80 -32.99 -11.30
N SER A 227 29.09 -33.17 -11.56
CA SER A 227 30.27 -32.64 -10.88
C SER A 227 30.45 -31.12 -10.93
N LEU A 228 30.90 -30.57 -9.79
CA LEU A 228 31.38 -29.20 -9.63
C LEU A 228 32.77 -28.99 -10.28
N SER A 229 32.86 -28.99 -11.62
CA SER A 229 34.12 -28.68 -12.30
C SER A 229 34.04 -27.74 -13.52
N ASP A 230 32.87 -27.41 -14.09
CA ASP A 230 32.82 -26.78 -15.42
C ASP A 230 32.24 -25.35 -15.50
N PHE A 231 32.51 -24.49 -14.52
CA PHE A 231 32.25 -23.04 -14.66
C PHE A 231 33.50 -22.20 -14.35
N LEU A 232 34.49 -22.33 -15.23
CA LEU A 232 35.56 -21.35 -15.40
C LEU A 232 35.25 -20.53 -16.65
N LEU A 233 34.89 -19.25 -16.47
CA LEU A 233 35.01 -18.26 -17.55
C LEU A 233 36.44 -17.68 -17.57
N PRO A 234 36.99 -17.40 -18.77
CA PRO A 234 38.38 -16.99 -18.93
C PRO A 234 38.58 -15.51 -18.60
N GLY A 235 39.67 -15.20 -17.91
CA GLY A 235 40.19 -13.84 -17.82
C GLY A 235 39.69 -13.01 -16.63
N SER A 236 40.25 -13.26 -15.45
CA SER A 236 40.52 -12.22 -14.45
C SER A 236 41.60 -12.70 -13.46
N PRO A 237 42.50 -11.81 -13.00
CA PRO A 237 43.78 -12.18 -12.41
C PRO A 237 43.64 -12.87 -11.04
N ARG A 238 44.38 -13.98 -10.87
CA ARG A 238 44.51 -14.71 -9.62
C ARG A 238 45.16 -13.82 -8.55
N VAL A 239 44.41 -13.45 -7.52
CA VAL A 239 45.00 -12.97 -6.26
C VAL A 239 45.42 -14.20 -5.47
N ALA A 240 46.72 -14.47 -5.41
CA ALA A 240 47.29 -15.54 -4.61
C ALA A 240 47.30 -15.13 -3.12
N PHE A 241 46.49 -15.81 -2.30
CA PHE A 241 46.72 -15.84 -0.86
C PHE A 241 47.52 -17.10 -0.54
N SER A 242 48.81 -16.92 -0.28
CA SER A 242 49.69 -17.92 0.29
C SER A 242 49.22 -18.26 1.71
N GLN A 243 48.84 -19.51 1.95
CA GLN A 243 48.92 -20.10 3.28
C GLN A 243 50.33 -20.68 3.43
N GLN A 244 51.03 -20.28 4.49
CA GLN A 244 52.15 -21.05 5.05
C GLN A 244 51.66 -21.68 6.36
N PRO A 245 51.95 -22.97 6.62
CA PRO A 245 51.60 -23.63 7.86
C PRO A 245 52.78 -23.68 8.85
N ALA A 246 52.49 -23.45 10.13
CA ALA A 246 52.91 -24.20 11.32
C ALA A 246 52.44 -23.43 12.56
#